data_AF-A0A3N8MF16-F1
#
_entry.id   AF-A0A3N8MF16-F1
#
_cell.length_a   1.000
_cell.length_b   1.000
_cell.length_c   1.000
_cell.angle_alpha   90.00
_cell.angle_beta   90.00
_cell.angle_gamma   90.00
#
_symmetry.space_group_name_H-M   'P 1'
#
loop_
_entity.id
_entity.type
_entity.pdbx_description
1 polymer ?
#
loop_
_entity_poly.entity_id
_entity_poly.type
_entity_poly.pdbx_seq_one_letter_code
_entity_poly.pdbx_strand_id
1 'polypeptide(L)'
;MARSDPDFAAALRRQTMYAQRVDALIAGQTWYGGKPCGKCGSVRRRVYDNSCWTCQKARTGFALDARNRCVSLGVPKQSRDGYATRAAERRREAAGEVWAFEVGDWRARVYPTGRLALDCDRLHVHSEDWRKVPPARIFEIGSREPDLVEAMRQAGWAV
;
A
#
# COMPACT_ATOMS: atom_id res chain seq x y z
N MET A 1 -23.25 17.76 12.20
CA MET A 1 -22.57 19.07 12.28
C MET A 1 -22.94 19.93 11.08
N ALA A 2 -22.35 19.82 9.88
CA ALA A 2 -22.75 20.68 8.73
C ALA A 2 -24.17 20.49 8.18
N ARG A 3 -24.79 19.32 8.40
CA ARG A 3 -26.20 19.09 8.02
C ARG A 3 -27.21 19.75 8.93
N SER A 4 -26.80 20.04 10.16
CA SER A 4 -27.66 20.42 11.27
C SER A 4 -27.43 21.87 11.71
N ASP A 5 -26.43 22.55 11.12
CA ASP A 5 -26.00 23.89 11.48
C ASP A 5 -25.70 24.68 10.19
N PRO A 6 -26.56 25.64 9.80
CA PRO A 6 -26.42 26.41 8.58
C PRO A 6 -25.26 27.42 8.62
N ASP A 7 -24.89 27.93 9.80
CA ASP A 7 -23.79 28.87 9.97
C ASP A 7 -22.45 28.16 9.81
N PHE A 8 -22.33 26.96 10.39
CA PHE A 8 -21.18 26.09 10.16
C PHE A 8 -21.06 25.66 8.68
N ALA A 9 -22.17 25.38 8.01
CA ALA A 9 -22.18 25.12 6.57
C ALA A 9 -21.71 26.32 5.74
N ALA A 10 -22.13 27.54 6.08
CA ALA A 10 -21.69 28.76 5.41
C ALA A 10 -20.19 29.03 5.62
N ALA A 11 -19.67 28.81 6.83
CA ALA A 11 -18.24 28.90 7.13
C ALA A 11 -17.42 27.87 6.32
N LEU A 12 -17.90 26.63 6.25
CA LEU A 12 -17.28 25.56 5.43
C LEU A 12 -17.21 25.91 3.95
N ARG A 13 -18.26 26.53 3.39
CA ARG A 13 -18.26 26.97 1.98
C ARG A 13 -17.18 28.00 1.69
N ARG A 14 -16.90 28.91 2.64
CA ARG A 14 -15.85 29.94 2.49
C ARG A 14 -14.44 29.38 2.55
N GLN A 15 -14.24 28.26 3.25
CA GLN A 15 -12.91 27.66 3.48
C GLN A 15 -12.49 26.64 2.41
N THR A 16 -13.39 26.23 1.52
CA THR A 16 -13.14 25.16 0.54
C THR A 16 -13.12 25.70 -0.89
N MET A 17 -12.16 25.23 -1.68
CA MET A 17 -12.10 25.51 -3.13
C MET A 17 -13.29 24.90 -3.90
N TYR A 18 -14.04 23.99 -3.28
CA TYR A 18 -15.17 23.29 -3.90
C TYR A 18 -16.44 23.49 -3.07
N ALA A 19 -17.14 24.62 -3.25
CA ALA A 19 -18.40 24.90 -2.52
C ALA A 19 -19.44 23.78 -2.74
N GLN A 20 -19.58 23.33 -3.98
CA GLN A 20 -20.35 22.16 -4.41
C GLN A 20 -20.06 20.84 -3.65
N ARG A 21 -18.87 20.70 -3.05
CA ARG A 21 -18.56 19.56 -2.16
C ARG A 21 -19.35 19.63 -0.86
N VAL A 22 -19.50 20.83 -0.31
CA VAL A 22 -20.24 21.09 0.94
C VAL A 22 -21.73 20.89 0.69
N ASP A 23 -22.23 21.36 -0.45
CA ASP A 23 -23.64 21.13 -0.82
C ASP A 23 -23.93 19.63 -0.96
N ALA A 24 -23.05 18.88 -1.63
CA ALA A 24 -23.16 17.43 -1.72
C ALA A 24 -23.07 16.73 -0.34
N LEU A 25 -22.19 17.19 0.56
CA LEU A 25 -22.09 16.68 1.93
C LEU A 25 -23.39 16.87 2.72
N ILE A 26 -23.96 18.07 2.63
CA ILE A 26 -25.22 18.43 3.28
C ILE A 26 -26.36 17.57 2.71
N ALA A 27 -26.43 17.44 1.39
CA ALA A 27 -27.45 16.70 0.66
C ALA A 27 -27.37 15.16 0.79
N GLY A 28 -26.47 14.60 1.60
CA GLY A 28 -26.39 13.14 1.73
C GLY A 28 -25.57 12.44 0.64
N GLN A 29 -25.02 13.19 -0.31
CA GLN A 29 -24.37 12.62 -1.48
C GLN A 29 -22.95 12.15 -1.16
N THR A 30 -22.50 11.12 -1.88
CA THR A 30 -21.15 10.56 -1.72
C THR A 30 -20.14 11.12 -2.74
N TRP A 31 -20.63 11.88 -3.72
CA TRP A 31 -19.83 12.46 -4.80
C TRP A 31 -20.34 13.84 -5.20
N TYR A 32 -19.48 14.63 -5.85
CA TYR A 32 -19.80 15.92 -6.45
C TYR A 32 -19.01 16.11 -7.75
N GLY A 33 -19.40 17.07 -8.59
CA GLY A 33 -18.62 17.46 -9.78
C GLY A 33 -17.44 18.35 -9.39
N GLY A 34 -16.21 17.92 -9.62
CA GLY A 34 -14.99 18.68 -9.30
C GLY A 34 -14.02 18.73 -10.48
N LYS A 35 -12.75 19.11 -10.21
CA LYS A 35 -11.71 19.14 -11.25
C LYS A 35 -11.54 17.76 -11.92
N PRO A 36 -11.24 17.69 -13.22
CA PRO A 36 -10.94 16.43 -13.90
C PRO A 36 -9.80 15.66 -13.23
N CYS A 37 -9.91 14.33 -13.17
CA CYS A 37 -8.86 13.47 -12.64
C CYS A 37 -7.70 13.35 -13.63
N GLY A 38 -6.47 13.63 -13.21
CA GLY A 38 -5.28 13.46 -14.04
C GLY A 38 -4.99 12.02 -14.49
N LYS A 39 -5.60 11.01 -13.85
CA LYS A 39 -5.45 9.60 -14.23
C LYS A 39 -6.51 9.10 -15.22
N CYS A 40 -7.77 9.51 -15.05
CA CYS A 40 -8.89 8.92 -15.82
C CYS A 40 -9.88 9.95 -16.40
N GLY A 41 -9.58 11.25 -16.33
CA GLY A 41 -10.42 12.33 -16.86
C GLY A 41 -11.73 12.61 -16.11
N SER A 42 -12.21 11.68 -15.27
CA SER A 42 -13.48 11.82 -14.54
C SER A 42 -13.53 13.08 -13.68
N VAL A 43 -14.66 13.80 -13.76
CA VAL A 43 -14.98 14.95 -12.92
C VAL A 43 -15.68 14.56 -11.63
N ARG A 44 -16.07 13.28 -11.44
CA ARG A 44 -16.70 12.82 -10.21
C ARG A 44 -15.68 12.69 -9.09
N ARG A 45 -15.81 13.53 -8.06
CA ARG A 45 -14.96 13.53 -6.86
C ARG A 45 -15.74 13.06 -5.64
N ARG A 46 -15.08 12.37 -4.72
CA ARG A 46 -15.69 11.97 -3.44
C ARG A 46 -15.83 13.16 -2.52
N VAL A 47 -16.93 13.19 -1.77
CA VAL A 47 -17.18 14.24 -0.78
C VAL A 47 -16.19 14.19 0.39
N TYR A 48 -15.78 13.01 0.85
CA TYR A 48 -14.97 12.89 2.07
C TYR A 48 -13.52 13.33 1.89
N ASP A 49 -12.84 12.85 0.85
CA ASP A 49 -11.40 13.00 0.66
C ASP A 49 -11.01 13.69 -0.66
N ASN A 50 -11.99 14.19 -1.44
CA ASN A 50 -11.79 14.81 -2.76
C ASN A 50 -11.04 13.91 -3.78
N SER A 51 -10.92 12.60 -3.51
CA SER A 51 -10.32 11.67 -4.45
C SER A 51 -11.24 11.41 -5.65
N CYS A 52 -10.68 10.93 -6.76
CA CYS A 52 -11.46 10.56 -7.93
C CYS A 52 -12.36 9.37 -7.60
N TRP A 53 -13.68 9.55 -7.72
CA TRP A 53 -14.66 8.52 -7.43
C TRP A 53 -14.49 7.30 -8.34
N THR A 54 -14.21 7.52 -9.63
CA THR A 54 -14.01 6.45 -10.61
C THR A 54 -12.75 5.62 -10.30
N CYS A 55 -11.61 6.27 -10.03
CA CYS A 55 -10.38 5.56 -9.68
C CYS A 55 -10.51 4.82 -8.35
N GLN A 56 -11.22 5.39 -7.38
CA GLN A 56 -11.47 4.74 -6.09
C GLN A 56 -12.34 3.49 -6.27
N LYS A 57 -13.43 3.58 -7.06
CA LYS A 57 -14.31 2.44 -7.36
C LYS A 57 -13.54 1.32 -8.07
N ALA A 58 -12.74 1.66 -9.08
CA ALA A 58 -11.86 0.71 -9.77
C ALA A 58 -10.86 0.03 -8.80
N ARG A 59 -10.32 0.77 -7.82
CA ARG A 59 -9.40 0.23 -6.81
C ARG A 59 -10.07 -0.73 -5.84
N THR A 60 -11.32 -0.47 -5.45
CA THR A 60 -12.05 -1.31 -4.48
C THR A 60 -12.49 -2.65 -5.05
N GLY A 61 -12.55 -2.79 -6.38
CA GLY A 61 -12.95 -4.04 -7.05
C GLY A 61 -14.45 -4.34 -7.02
N PHE A 62 -15.27 -3.50 -6.36
CA PHE A 62 -16.73 -3.66 -6.36
C PHE A 62 -17.33 -3.24 -7.70
N ALA A 63 -18.09 -4.14 -8.34
CA ALA A 63 -19.03 -3.72 -9.37
C ALA A 63 -20.33 -3.27 -8.68
N LEU A 64 -20.84 -2.10 -9.08
CA LEU A 64 -22.14 -1.61 -8.64
C LEU A 64 -23.09 -1.57 -9.84
N ASP A 65 -24.37 -1.88 -9.62
CA ASP A 65 -25.42 -1.67 -10.63
C ASP A 65 -25.70 -0.17 -10.88
N ALA A 66 -26.62 0.11 -11.80
CA ALA A 66 -27.11 1.46 -12.08
C ALA A 66 -27.77 2.16 -10.87
N ARG A 67 -28.12 1.42 -9.81
CA ARG A 67 -28.71 1.92 -8.56
C ARG A 67 -27.67 2.00 -7.42
N ASN A 68 -26.38 1.91 -7.74
CA ASN A 68 -25.27 1.89 -6.78
C ASN A 68 -25.31 0.72 -5.76
N ARG A 69 -26.04 -0.36 -6.05
CA ARG A 69 -26.02 -1.58 -5.24
C ARG A 69 -24.84 -2.45 -5.64
N CYS A 70 -24.16 -3.04 -4.67
CA CYS A 70 -23.06 -3.96 -4.95
C CYS A 70 -23.58 -5.21 -5.66
N VAL A 71 -23.12 -5.44 -6.90
CA VAL A 71 -23.49 -6.61 -7.71
C VAL A 71 -22.37 -7.62 -7.83
N SER A 72 -21.13 -7.21 -7.60
CA SER A 72 -20.05 -8.15 -7.35
C SER A 72 -19.09 -7.59 -6.32
N LEU A 73 -18.75 -8.43 -5.34
CA LEU A 73 -17.57 -8.22 -4.54
C LEU A 73 -16.38 -8.49 -5.45
N GLY A 74 -15.44 -7.54 -5.55
CA GLY A 74 -14.17 -7.83 -6.21
C GLY A 74 -13.55 -9.06 -5.55
N VAL A 75 -12.89 -9.92 -6.34
CA VAL A 75 -12.20 -11.10 -5.80
C VAL A 75 -11.36 -10.63 -4.61
N PRO A 76 -11.60 -11.11 -3.38
CA PRO A 76 -10.81 -10.73 -2.23
C PRO A 76 -9.36 -11.02 -2.57
N LYS A 77 -8.51 -9.99 -2.60
CA LYS A 77 -7.08 -10.18 -2.88
C LYS A 77 -6.41 -11.10 -1.85
N GLN A 78 -7.05 -11.35 -0.72
CA GLN A 78 -6.63 -12.27 0.32
C GLN A 78 -7.84 -12.91 1.02
N SER A 79 -7.72 -14.18 1.41
CA SER A 79 -8.64 -14.84 2.33
C SER A 79 -8.53 -14.25 3.74
N ARG A 80 -9.53 -14.49 4.59
CA ARG A 80 -9.50 -14.13 6.01
C ARG A 80 -8.26 -14.70 6.70
N ASP A 81 -7.94 -15.97 6.43
CA ASP A 81 -6.80 -16.65 7.03
C ASP A 81 -5.49 -16.04 6.54
N GLY A 82 -5.38 -15.75 5.23
CA GLY A 82 -4.22 -15.07 4.67
C GLY A 82 -4.01 -13.65 5.24
N TYR A 83 -5.09 -12.96 5.60
CA TYR A 83 -5.00 -11.70 6.33
C TYR A 83 -4.51 -11.90 7.77
N ALA A 84 -5.08 -12.87 8.49
CA ALA A 84 -4.69 -13.18 9.87
C ALA A 84 -3.22 -13.59 9.98
N THR A 85 -2.71 -14.40 9.05
CA THR A 85 -1.30 -14.79 8.96
C THR A 85 -0.40 -13.56 8.77
N ARG A 86 -0.69 -12.69 7.79
CA ARG A 86 0.11 -11.46 7.59
C ARG A 86 0.06 -10.51 8.79
N ALA A 87 -1.08 -10.42 9.45
CA ALA A 87 -1.21 -9.62 10.66
C ALA A 87 -0.41 -10.22 11.83
N ALA A 88 -0.29 -11.54 11.92
CA ALA A 88 0.56 -12.21 12.90
C ALA A 88 2.06 -12.00 12.59
N GLU A 89 2.49 -12.15 11.34
CA GLU A 89 3.87 -11.88 10.88
C GLU A 89 4.31 -10.45 11.24
N ARG A 90 3.46 -9.45 10.96
CA ARG A 90 3.77 -8.05 11.30
C ARG A 90 3.88 -7.81 12.80
N ARG A 91 3.07 -8.49 13.61
CA ARG A 91 3.14 -8.40 15.08
C ARG A 91 4.42 -9.02 15.62
N ARG A 92 4.84 -10.17 15.07
CA ARG A 92 6.11 -10.82 15.43
C ARG A 92 7.31 -9.94 15.08
N GLU A 93 7.31 -9.36 13.88
CA GLU A 93 8.36 -8.41 13.50
C GLU A 93 8.38 -7.16 14.41
N ALA A 94 7.21 -6.60 14.75
CA ALA A 94 7.12 -5.46 15.67
C ALA A 94 7.58 -5.81 17.10
N ALA A 95 7.49 -7.09 17.50
CA ALA A 95 8.03 -7.59 18.75
C ALA A 95 9.55 -7.85 18.69
N GLY A 96 10.20 -7.61 17.54
CA GLY A 96 11.64 -7.78 17.36
C GLY A 96 12.07 -9.20 16.96
N GLU A 97 11.13 -10.08 16.57
CA GLU A 97 11.48 -11.40 16.07
C GLU A 97 12.24 -11.24 14.74
N VAL A 98 13.52 -11.60 14.77
CA VAL A 98 14.44 -11.57 13.62
C VAL A 98 15.32 -12.81 13.70
N TRP A 99 15.45 -13.51 12.58
CA TRP A 99 16.43 -14.58 12.46
C TRP A 99 17.68 -14.05 11.76
N ALA A 100 18.82 -14.09 12.44
CA ALA A 100 20.09 -13.59 11.94
C ALA A 100 21.12 -14.71 11.81
N PHE A 101 21.93 -14.66 10.77
CA PHE A 101 23.03 -15.62 10.54
C PHE A 101 24.10 -14.98 9.65
N GLU A 102 25.26 -15.63 9.57
CA GLU A 102 26.40 -15.18 8.78
C GLU A 102 26.86 -16.27 7.82
N VAL A 103 27.25 -15.87 6.61
CA VAL A 103 27.84 -16.74 5.60
C VAL A 103 29.02 -15.99 4.98
N GLY A 104 30.24 -16.41 5.32
CA GLY A 104 31.44 -15.68 4.94
C GLY A 104 31.40 -14.24 5.45
N ASP A 105 31.56 -13.27 4.53
CA ASP A 105 31.50 -11.84 4.84
C ASP A 105 30.06 -11.26 4.86
N TRP A 106 29.04 -12.10 4.66
CA TRP A 106 27.65 -11.66 4.59
C TRP A 106 26.93 -11.87 5.91
N ARG A 107 26.35 -10.79 6.43
CA ARG A 107 25.45 -10.82 7.60
C ARG A 107 24.02 -10.72 7.12
N ALA A 108 23.22 -11.74 7.42
CA ALA A 108 21.82 -11.84 7.02
C ALA A 108 20.87 -11.61 8.19
N ARG A 109 19.79 -10.89 7.94
CA ARG A 109 18.64 -10.75 8.86
C ARG A 109 17.35 -11.02 8.11
N VAL A 110 16.67 -12.10 8.48
CA VAL A 110 15.37 -12.53 7.94
C VAL A 110 14.27 -12.14 8.90
N TYR A 111 13.30 -11.37 8.41
CA TYR A 111 12.15 -10.93 9.18
C TYR A 111 10.93 -11.83 8.91
N PRO A 112 10.01 -12.00 9.88
CA PRO A 112 8.80 -12.81 9.72
C PRO A 112 7.92 -12.43 8.51
N THR A 113 7.99 -11.18 8.04
CA THR A 113 7.29 -10.72 6.82
C THR A 113 7.98 -11.14 5.50
N GLY A 114 9.06 -11.91 5.62
CA GLY A 114 9.94 -12.37 4.54
C GLY A 114 10.86 -11.28 3.99
N ARG A 115 10.97 -10.12 4.66
CA ARG A 115 12.01 -9.13 4.35
C ARG A 115 13.37 -9.76 4.67
N LEU A 116 14.34 -9.51 3.80
CA LEU A 116 15.73 -9.95 3.97
C LEU A 116 16.60 -8.70 3.95
N ALA A 117 17.36 -8.49 5.01
CA ALA A 117 18.49 -7.59 5.00
C ALA A 117 19.78 -8.39 4.85
N LEU A 118 20.68 -7.93 3.98
CA LEU A 118 22.04 -8.47 3.89
C LEU A 118 23.02 -7.31 3.88
N ASP A 119 24.08 -7.49 4.66
CA ASP A 119 25.15 -6.53 4.84
C ASP A 119 26.49 -7.22 4.58
N CYS A 120 27.37 -6.62 3.78
CA CYS A 120 28.74 -7.05 3.55
C CYS A 120 29.67 -5.84 3.54
N ASP A 121 30.51 -5.73 4.58
CA ASP A 121 31.39 -4.58 4.77
C ASP A 121 32.48 -4.51 3.70
N ARG A 122 33.05 -5.66 3.30
CA ARG A 122 34.10 -5.75 2.26
C ARG A 122 33.66 -5.18 0.92
N LEU A 123 32.38 -5.39 0.56
CA LEU A 123 31.81 -4.95 -0.71
C LEU A 123 31.06 -3.63 -0.60
N HIS A 124 31.01 -3.04 0.60
CA HIS A 124 30.19 -1.86 0.92
C HIS A 124 28.73 -2.02 0.50
N VAL A 125 28.19 -3.24 0.68
CA VAL A 125 26.79 -3.54 0.39
C VAL A 125 26.01 -3.52 1.68
N HIS A 126 25.09 -2.57 1.80
CA HIS A 126 24.17 -2.46 2.92
C HIS A 126 22.75 -2.31 2.39
N SER A 127 21.88 -3.23 2.74
CA SER A 127 20.47 -3.14 2.36
C SER A 127 19.58 -3.79 3.40
N GLU A 128 18.70 -2.96 3.97
CA GLU A 128 17.67 -3.38 4.92
C GLU A 128 16.52 -4.17 4.26
N ASP A 129 16.40 -4.11 2.93
CA ASP A 129 15.36 -4.84 2.20
C ASP A 129 15.81 -5.16 0.77
N TRP A 130 16.28 -6.39 0.59
CA TRP A 130 16.73 -6.91 -0.69
C TRP A 130 15.63 -7.02 -1.74
N ARG A 131 14.35 -6.92 -1.37
CA ARG A 131 13.25 -6.87 -2.36
C ARG A 131 13.26 -5.58 -3.18
N LYS A 132 13.93 -4.54 -2.68
CA LYS A 132 14.07 -3.24 -3.34
C LYS A 132 15.32 -3.15 -4.22
N VAL A 133 16.24 -4.10 -4.07
CA VAL A 133 17.45 -4.15 -4.89
C VAL A 133 17.08 -4.61 -6.30
N PRO A 134 17.51 -3.91 -7.36
CA PRO A 134 17.23 -4.33 -8.73
C PRO A 134 17.77 -5.75 -8.99
N PRO A 135 16.99 -6.66 -9.61
CA PRO A 135 17.42 -8.03 -9.87
C PRO A 135 18.78 -8.12 -10.60
N ALA A 136 19.04 -7.22 -11.56
CA ALA A 136 20.33 -7.17 -12.26
C ALA A 136 21.52 -6.99 -11.32
N ARG A 137 21.37 -6.19 -10.24
CA ARG A 137 22.42 -5.98 -9.24
C ARG A 137 22.60 -7.22 -8.36
N ILE A 138 21.51 -7.91 -8.02
CA ILE A 138 21.56 -9.18 -7.28
C ILE A 138 22.33 -10.22 -8.08
N PHE A 139 22.01 -10.40 -9.37
CA PHE A 139 22.71 -11.32 -10.25
C PHE A 139 24.18 -10.94 -10.45
N GLU A 140 24.48 -9.65 -10.65
CA GLU A 140 25.87 -9.18 -10.79
C GLU A 140 26.72 -9.57 -9.58
N ILE A 141 26.24 -9.29 -8.37
CA ILE A 141 26.98 -9.63 -7.14
C ILE A 141 27.01 -11.15 -6.95
N GLY A 142 25.87 -11.84 -7.09
CA GLY A 142 25.77 -13.28 -6.89
C GLY A 142 26.62 -14.10 -7.87
N SER A 143 26.90 -13.56 -9.06
CA SER A 143 27.82 -14.18 -10.03
C SER A 143 29.29 -14.18 -9.60
N ARG A 144 29.66 -13.27 -8.68
CA ARG A 144 31.03 -13.09 -8.20
C ARG A 144 31.22 -13.58 -6.76
N GLU A 145 30.13 -13.63 -6.00
CA GLU A 145 30.14 -13.88 -4.57
C GLU A 145 29.24 -15.09 -4.25
N PRO A 146 29.80 -16.32 -4.19
CA PRO A 146 29.03 -17.53 -3.92
C PRO A 146 28.39 -17.52 -2.52
N ASP A 147 29.03 -16.87 -1.55
CA ASP A 147 28.51 -16.71 -0.18
C ASP A 147 27.20 -15.92 -0.14
N LEU A 148 27.01 -14.96 -1.07
CA LEU A 148 25.75 -14.25 -1.21
C LEU A 148 24.62 -15.21 -1.62
N VAL A 149 24.89 -16.07 -2.60
CA VAL A 149 23.91 -17.03 -3.11
C VAL A 149 23.51 -18.00 -2.01
N GLU A 150 24.48 -18.49 -1.24
CA GLU A 150 24.20 -19.39 -0.12
C GLU A 150 23.43 -18.68 1.00
N ALA A 151 23.78 -17.43 1.34
CA ALA A 151 23.02 -16.63 2.30
C ALA A 151 21.55 -16.44 1.87
N MET A 152 21.33 -16.13 0.59
CA MET A 152 19.98 -15.98 0.04
C MET A 152 19.20 -17.30 0.04
N ARG A 153 19.84 -18.42 -0.31
CA ARG A 153 19.23 -19.75 -0.26
C ARG A 153 18.83 -20.13 1.16
N GLN A 154 19.71 -19.92 2.13
CA GLN A 154 19.45 -20.18 3.55
C GLN A 154 18.31 -19.28 4.08
N ALA A 155 18.18 -18.06 3.57
CA ALA A 155 17.05 -17.17 3.84
C ALA A 155 15.72 -17.59 3.16
N GLY A 156 15.71 -18.67 2.38
CA GLY A 156 14.54 -19.17 1.67
C GLY A 156 14.19 -18.38 0.40
N TRP A 157 15.14 -17.63 -0.16
CA TRP A 157 14.96 -16.95 -1.44
C TRP A 157 15.27 -17.88 -2.61
N ALA A 158 14.48 -17.77 -3.68
CA ALA A 158 14.80 -18.42 -4.93
C ALA A 158 15.92 -17.63 -5.63
N VAL A 159 17.08 -18.27 -5.76
CA VAL A 159 18.31 -17.75 -6.41
C VAL A 159 18.82 -18.74 -7.42
#